data_AF-A0A8S3PYN5-F1
#
_entry.id   AF-A0A8S3PYN5-F1
#
_cell.length_a   1.000
_cell.length_b   1.000
_cell.length_c   1.000
_cell.angle_alpha   90.00
_cell.angle_beta   90.00
_cell.angle_gamma   90.00
#
_symmetry.space_group_name_H-M   'P 1'
#
loop_
_entity.id
_entity.type
_entity.pdbx_description
1 polymer ?
#
loop_
_entity_poly.entity_id
_entity_poly.type
_entity_poly.pdbx_seq_one_letter_code
_entity_poly.pdbx_strand_id
1 'polypeptide(L)'
;MKSEVGGVKSGTDNSSSIADLVAMEIGNIGENMQLRRALFYKATNDLQLGSYVYGPAGKPLWLKNVQLGKYAAVVQFSQIINGTKVIPGHSLSQQLGQHIVGMNPKTIGNYDDIALESSKDEEIETDENVSNNSSAENAEKYENEAQDSREGESDDEIENLPKEKEKDESRFLFQEYLMDPDTKVYEILTENNMKVMDFVRFEVGEELPEESEADDKVSASS
;
A
#
# COMPACT_ATOMS: atom_id res chain seq x y z
N MET A 1 14.30 -19.21 -11.07
CA MET A 1 14.08 -20.65 -10.80
C MET A 1 12.73 -20.77 -10.13
N LYS A 2 11.70 -21.28 -10.83
CA LYS A 2 10.47 -21.76 -10.17
C LYS A 2 10.76 -23.19 -9.72
N SER A 3 11.29 -23.35 -8.52
CA SER A 3 11.29 -24.66 -7.84
C SER A 3 10.01 -24.71 -7.01
N GLU A 4 9.24 -25.79 -7.12
CA GLU A 4 8.16 -26.06 -6.17
C GLU A 4 8.73 -25.99 -4.75
N VAL A 5 8.18 -25.12 -3.92
CA VAL A 5 8.72 -24.82 -2.59
C VAL A 5 8.83 -26.09 -1.74
N GLY A 6 7.96 -27.07 -1.97
CA GLY A 6 7.99 -28.37 -1.32
C GLY A 6 9.28 -29.16 -1.56
N GLY A 7 9.93 -28.99 -2.71
CA GLY A 7 11.16 -29.69 -3.07
C GLY A 7 12.43 -29.15 -2.42
N VAL A 8 12.35 -28.00 -1.72
CA VAL A 8 13.48 -27.45 -0.98
C VAL A 8 13.88 -28.43 0.12
N LYS A 9 15.18 -28.72 0.25
CA LYS A 9 15.72 -29.63 1.25
C LYS A 9 15.90 -28.94 2.60
N SER A 10 15.61 -29.67 3.68
CA SER A 10 15.85 -29.19 5.04
C SER A 10 17.34 -29.00 5.31
N GLY A 11 17.70 -27.88 5.93
CA GLY A 11 19.09 -27.58 6.30
C GLY A 11 19.64 -28.39 7.47
N THR A 12 18.81 -29.17 8.16
CA THR A 12 19.22 -29.96 9.34
C THR A 12 19.80 -31.32 8.99
N ASP A 13 19.28 -31.96 7.93
CA ASP A 13 19.65 -33.33 7.53
C ASP A 13 19.86 -33.50 6.02
N ASN A 14 19.50 -32.51 5.18
CA ASN A 14 19.53 -32.53 3.71
C ASN A 14 18.83 -33.72 3.03
N SER A 15 18.24 -34.64 3.79
CA SER A 15 17.55 -35.83 3.31
C SER A 15 16.08 -35.52 3.03
N SER A 16 15.43 -34.85 3.97
CA SER A 16 13.99 -34.57 3.94
C SER A 16 13.69 -33.27 3.18
N SER A 17 12.67 -33.30 2.33
CA SER A 17 12.14 -32.09 1.70
C SER A 17 11.16 -31.37 2.62
N ILE A 18 10.86 -30.09 2.37
CA ILE A 18 9.83 -29.36 3.13
C ILE A 18 8.47 -30.07 2.99
N ALA A 19 8.16 -30.65 1.82
CA ALA A 19 6.94 -31.43 1.63
C ALA A 19 6.88 -32.66 2.57
N ASP A 20 8.00 -33.35 2.77
CA ASP A 20 8.07 -34.49 3.69
C ASP A 20 7.81 -34.05 5.14
N LEU A 21 8.37 -32.90 5.54
CA LEU A 21 8.16 -32.33 6.88
C LEU A 21 6.70 -31.89 7.10
N VAL A 22 6.07 -31.29 6.09
CA VAL A 22 4.65 -30.93 6.15
C VAL A 22 3.79 -32.18 6.28
N ALA A 23 4.05 -33.23 5.50
CA ALA A 23 3.31 -34.49 5.59
C ALA A 23 3.44 -35.16 6.97
N MET A 24 4.64 -35.13 7.55
CA MET A 24 4.89 -35.62 8.91
C MET A 24 4.06 -34.85 9.94
N GLU A 25 4.03 -33.52 9.84
CA GLU A 25 3.33 -32.68 10.82
C GLU A 25 1.80 -32.75 10.68
N ILE A 26 1.27 -32.95 9.47
CA ILE A 26 -0.15 -33.30 9.26
C ILE A 26 -0.50 -34.58 10.03
N GLY A 27 0.37 -35.58 10.01
CA GLY A 27 0.19 -36.82 10.76
C GLY A 27 0.21 -36.64 12.28
N ASN A 28 1.02 -35.70 12.78
CA ASN A 28 1.14 -35.42 14.22
C ASN A 28 -0.03 -34.58 14.76
N ILE A 29 -0.43 -33.54 14.01
CA ILE A 29 -1.48 -32.61 14.43
C ILE A 29 -2.87 -33.17 14.12
N GLY A 30 -3.03 -33.88 13.00
CA GLY A 30 -4.33 -34.35 12.51
C GLY A 30 -5.14 -33.30 11.76
N GLU A 31 -4.52 -32.18 11.36
CA GLU A 31 -5.12 -31.12 10.57
C GLU A 31 -4.44 -30.97 9.21
N ASN A 32 -5.18 -30.47 8.22
CA ASN A 32 -4.61 -30.19 6.90
C ASN A 32 -3.65 -29.01 6.97
N MET A 33 -2.50 -29.12 6.29
CA MET A 33 -1.48 -28.08 6.22
C MET A 33 -0.97 -27.95 4.78
N GLN A 34 -0.76 -26.73 4.31
CA GLN A 34 -0.31 -26.49 2.94
C GLN A 34 0.81 -25.44 2.90
N LEU A 35 1.85 -25.76 2.13
CA LEU A 35 2.88 -24.80 1.75
C LEU A 35 2.45 -24.07 0.48
N ARG A 36 1.89 -22.88 0.63
CA ARG A 36 1.26 -22.16 -0.49
C ARG A 36 2.25 -21.44 -1.40
N ARG A 37 3.17 -20.65 -0.85
CA ARG A 37 4.24 -19.99 -1.62
C ARG A 37 5.39 -19.55 -0.72
N ALA A 38 6.55 -19.31 -1.33
CA ALA A 38 7.70 -18.73 -0.67
C ALA A 38 8.47 -17.84 -1.65
N LEU A 39 9.15 -16.84 -1.10
CA LEU A 39 10.09 -16.00 -1.83
C LEU A 39 11.39 -15.90 -1.06
N PHE A 40 12.49 -15.79 -1.80
CA PHE A 40 13.81 -15.62 -1.24
C PHE A 40 14.42 -14.35 -1.82
N TYR A 41 14.73 -13.40 -0.94
CA TYR A 41 15.42 -12.16 -1.30
C TYR A 41 16.90 -12.27 -0.93
N LYS A 42 17.76 -11.83 -1.85
CA LYS A 42 19.18 -11.65 -1.61
C LYS A 42 19.56 -10.21 -1.93
N ALA A 43 19.85 -9.42 -0.90
CA ALA A 43 20.41 -8.10 -1.09
C ALA A 43 21.78 -8.19 -1.77
N THR A 44 21.95 -7.47 -2.88
CA THR A 44 23.27 -7.20 -3.49
C THR A 44 23.92 -6.00 -2.81
N ASN A 45 25.16 -5.66 -3.19
CA ASN A 45 25.96 -4.65 -2.49
C ASN A 45 25.29 -3.28 -2.36
N ASP A 46 24.43 -2.88 -3.31
CA ASP A 46 23.79 -1.55 -3.32
C ASP A 46 22.37 -1.55 -2.77
N LEU A 47 21.82 -2.75 -2.53
CA LEU A 47 20.44 -2.95 -2.12
C LEU A 47 20.37 -3.34 -0.65
N GLN A 48 19.22 -3.06 -0.05
CA GLN A 48 18.89 -3.32 1.34
C GLN A 48 17.47 -3.86 1.42
N LEU A 49 17.17 -4.56 2.51
CA LEU A 49 15.87 -5.15 2.76
C LEU A 49 15.31 -4.60 4.06
N GLY A 50 14.09 -4.08 3.99
CA GLY A 50 13.22 -3.82 5.13
C GLY A 50 12.15 -4.89 5.21
N SER A 51 11.68 -5.20 6.42
CA SER A 51 10.57 -6.13 6.59
C SER A 51 9.67 -5.71 7.72
N TYR A 52 8.38 -5.99 7.58
CA TYR A 52 7.39 -5.82 8.63
C TYR A 52 6.44 -7.01 8.65
N VAL A 53 6.06 -7.46 9.84
CA VAL A 53 5.13 -8.56 10.05
C VAL A 53 4.05 -8.11 11.02
N TYR A 54 2.79 -8.29 10.65
CA TYR A 54 1.62 -7.94 11.45
C TYR A 54 0.78 -9.19 11.75
N GLY A 55 0.38 -9.36 13.01
CA GLY A 55 -0.52 -10.43 13.42
C GLY A 55 -0.45 -10.76 14.90
N PRO A 56 -1.35 -11.62 15.39
CA PRO A 56 -1.43 -12.01 16.79
C PRO A 56 -0.25 -12.90 17.23
N ALA A 57 0.39 -13.58 16.28
CA ALA A 57 1.63 -14.28 16.52
C ALA A 57 2.76 -13.24 16.57
N GLY A 58 3.29 -12.95 17.76
CA GLY A 58 4.53 -12.19 17.90
C GLY A 58 5.75 -13.02 17.47
N LYS A 59 6.95 -12.54 17.81
CA LYS A 59 8.20 -13.31 17.70
C LYS A 59 8.14 -14.50 18.68
N PRO A 60 8.02 -15.76 18.22
CA PRO A 60 7.98 -16.90 19.13
C PRO A 60 9.31 -16.98 19.88
N LEU A 61 9.26 -17.07 21.21
CA LEU A 61 10.47 -17.04 22.05
C LEU A 61 11.47 -18.16 21.71
N TRP A 62 10.98 -19.27 21.15
CA TRP A 62 11.79 -20.43 20.76
C TRP A 62 12.41 -20.34 19.36
N LEU A 63 12.03 -19.37 18.52
CA LEU A 63 12.61 -19.17 17.19
C LEU A 63 13.44 -17.90 17.14
N LYS A 64 14.77 -18.06 17.11
CA LYS A 64 15.68 -16.95 16.84
C LYS A 64 15.54 -16.53 15.37
N ASN A 65 15.37 -15.23 15.12
CA ASN A 65 15.31 -14.62 13.79
C ASN A 65 14.10 -15.01 12.93
N VAL A 66 13.01 -15.52 13.52
CA VAL A 66 11.76 -15.79 12.81
C VAL A 66 10.65 -14.88 13.33
N GLN A 67 9.84 -14.36 12.41
CA GLN A 67 8.63 -13.60 12.68
C GLN A 67 7.47 -14.33 12.01
N LEU A 68 6.37 -14.52 12.74
CA LEU A 68 5.13 -15.10 12.23
C LEU A 68 4.05 -14.02 12.28
N GLY A 69 3.05 -14.09 11.43
CA GLY A 69 1.98 -13.10 11.39
C GLY A 69 0.91 -13.45 10.36
N LYS A 70 -0.19 -12.70 10.40
CA LYS A 70 -1.25 -12.79 9.39
C LYS A 70 -0.84 -12.08 8.10
N TYR A 71 -0.05 -11.01 8.22
CA TYR A 71 0.46 -10.23 7.10
C TYR A 71 1.97 -10.05 7.23
N ALA A 72 2.66 -9.97 6.10
CA ALA A 72 4.06 -9.60 6.06
C ALA A 72 4.34 -8.78 4.81
N ALA A 73 5.29 -7.86 4.92
CA ALA A 73 5.85 -7.16 3.78
C ALA A 73 7.38 -7.18 3.84
N VAL A 74 7.99 -7.30 2.66
CA VAL A 74 9.43 -7.08 2.45
C VAL A 74 9.56 -5.98 1.41
N VAL A 75 10.41 -5.00 1.69
CA VAL A 75 10.73 -3.90 0.77
C VAL A 75 12.21 -3.92 0.45
N GLN A 76 12.54 -3.89 -0.82
CA GLN A 76 13.91 -3.78 -1.32
C GLN A 76 14.17 -2.36 -1.79
N PHE A 77 15.23 -1.74 -1.28
CA PHE A 77 15.54 -0.34 -1.56
C PHE A 77 17.05 -0.09 -1.62
N SER A 78 17.44 1.03 -2.21
CA SER A 78 18.77 1.62 -2.10
C SER A 78 18.69 2.93 -1.35
N GLN A 79 19.69 3.25 -0.54
CA GLN A 79 19.83 4.54 0.13
C GLN A 79 21.29 5.01 0.03
N ILE A 80 21.48 6.17 -0.59
CA ILE A 80 22.80 6.74 -0.85
C ILE A 80 22.78 8.20 -0.39
N ILE A 81 23.64 8.54 0.58
CA ILE A 81 23.80 9.91 1.09
C ILE A 81 25.24 10.33 0.81
N ASN A 82 25.43 11.45 0.10
CA ASN A 82 26.76 11.96 -0.29
C ASN A 82 27.67 10.89 -0.95
N GLY A 83 27.08 10.06 -1.82
CA GLY A 83 27.80 8.97 -2.50
C GLY A 83 28.15 7.77 -1.61
N THR A 84 27.71 7.77 -0.34
CA THR A 84 27.94 6.68 0.61
C THR A 84 26.64 5.91 0.84
N LYS A 85 26.69 4.57 0.79
CA LYS A 85 25.56 3.72 1.17
C LYS A 85 25.27 3.90 2.66
N VAL A 86 24.03 4.23 3.00
CA VAL A 86 23.60 4.39 4.40
C VAL A 86 22.60 3.29 4.73
N ILE A 87 22.74 2.68 5.90
CA ILE A 87 21.72 1.78 6.44
C ILE A 87 20.67 2.68 7.10
N PRO A 88 19.42 2.72 6.60
CA PRO A 88 18.41 3.55 7.25
C PRO A 88 18.21 3.06 8.68
N GLY A 89 17.80 3.98 9.55
CA GLY A 89 17.30 3.60 10.86
C GLY A 89 16.21 2.54 10.70
N HIS A 90 16.18 1.58 11.63
CA HIS A 90 15.21 0.48 11.65
C HIS A 90 13.76 0.97 11.48
N SER A 91 13.45 2.19 11.93
CA SER A 91 12.13 2.82 11.85
C SER A 91 11.59 2.98 10.44
N LEU A 92 12.32 3.62 9.51
CA LEU A 92 11.74 3.98 8.21
C LEU A 92 11.45 2.77 7.34
N SER A 93 12.40 1.83 7.24
CA SER A 93 12.17 0.58 6.48
C SER A 93 11.00 -0.25 7.04
N GLN A 94 10.76 -0.17 8.35
CA GLN A 94 9.64 -0.83 9.01
C GLN A 94 8.32 -0.07 8.80
N GLN A 95 8.35 1.26 8.73
CA GLN A 95 7.19 2.08 8.38
C GLN A 95 6.75 1.86 6.93
N LEU A 96 7.71 1.75 5.99
CA LEU A 96 7.39 1.36 4.62
C LEU A 96 6.72 -0.03 4.57
N GLY A 97 7.22 -1.00 5.35
CA GLY A 97 6.59 -2.30 5.49
C GLY A 97 5.17 -2.24 6.09
N GLN A 98 4.94 -1.36 7.08
CA GLN A 98 3.59 -1.10 7.63
C GLN A 98 2.66 -0.51 6.59
N HIS A 99 3.13 0.50 5.84
CA HIS A 99 2.38 1.09 4.75
C HIS A 99 2.02 0.05 3.70
N ILE A 100 2.95 -0.79 3.25
CA ILE A 100 2.64 -1.86 2.27
C ILE A 100 1.59 -2.84 2.81
N VAL A 101 1.68 -3.23 4.08
CA VAL A 101 0.68 -4.12 4.70
C VAL A 101 -0.70 -3.46 4.75
N GLY A 102 -0.77 -2.19 5.16
CA GLY A 102 -2.01 -1.44 5.39
C GLY A 102 -2.67 -0.92 4.12
N MET A 103 -1.89 -0.29 3.23
CA MET A 103 -2.37 0.38 2.00
C MET A 103 -2.40 -0.55 0.78
N ASN A 104 -1.86 -1.77 0.90
CA ASN A 104 -1.95 -2.84 -0.09
C ASN A 104 -1.66 -2.41 -1.56
N PRO A 105 -0.55 -1.66 -1.82
CA PRO A 105 -0.19 -1.28 -3.18
C PRO A 105 0.00 -2.50 -4.07
N LYS A 106 -0.33 -2.35 -5.36
CA LYS A 106 -0.22 -3.41 -6.37
C LYS A 106 1.01 -3.27 -7.23
N THR A 107 1.48 -2.04 -7.43
CA THR A 107 2.68 -1.75 -8.21
C THR A 107 3.51 -0.68 -7.51
N ILE A 108 4.78 -0.53 -7.87
CA ILE A 108 5.60 0.58 -7.35
C ILE A 108 5.11 1.91 -7.94
N GLY A 109 4.80 1.92 -9.23
CA GLY A 109 4.67 3.15 -10.02
C GLY A 109 5.99 3.52 -10.69
N ASN A 110 5.96 4.51 -11.59
CA ASN A 110 7.16 5.02 -12.23
C ASN A 110 7.65 6.29 -11.53
N TYR A 111 8.96 6.36 -11.28
CA TYR A 111 9.61 7.55 -10.75
C TYR A 111 9.56 8.73 -11.72
N ASP A 112 9.51 8.47 -13.03
CA ASP A 112 9.43 9.54 -14.03
C ASP A 112 8.08 10.27 -13.99
N ASP A 113 7.02 9.59 -13.52
CA ASP A 113 5.67 10.16 -13.43
C ASP A 113 5.56 11.20 -12.30
N ILE A 114 6.50 11.22 -11.34
CA ILE A 114 6.52 12.15 -10.21
C ILE A 114 6.55 13.60 -10.71
N ALA A 115 7.40 13.90 -11.69
CA ALA A 115 7.51 15.24 -12.25
C ALA A 115 6.23 15.72 -12.93
N LEU A 116 5.44 14.80 -13.49
CA LEU A 116 4.16 15.09 -14.13
C LEU A 116 3.04 15.36 -13.11
N GLU A 117 3.15 14.79 -11.92
CA GLU A 117 2.17 14.99 -10.85
C GLU A 117 2.41 16.30 -10.12
N SER A 118 3.68 16.63 -9.82
CA SER A 118 4.03 17.94 -9.24
C SER A 118 3.59 19.11 -10.12
N SER A 119 3.58 18.96 -11.45
CA SER A 119 3.08 20.00 -12.36
C SER A 119 1.55 20.13 -12.39
N LYS A 120 0.81 19.07 -12.03
CA LYS A 120 -0.66 19.11 -11.99
C LYS A 120 -1.18 19.82 -10.75
N ASP A 121 -0.48 19.67 -9.63
CA ASP A 121 -0.84 20.33 -8.38
C ASP A 121 -0.62 21.86 -8.48
N GLU A 122 0.37 22.33 -9.25
CA GLU A 122 0.60 23.76 -9.52
C GLU A 122 -0.49 24.41 -10.40
N GLU A 123 -1.18 23.65 -11.26
CA GLU A 123 -2.25 24.21 -12.11
C GLU A 123 -3.58 24.42 -11.34
N ILE A 124 -3.74 23.80 -10.17
CA ILE A 124 -4.99 23.88 -9.37
C ILE A 124 -5.02 25.12 -8.45
N GLU A 125 -3.88 25.75 -8.14
CA GLU A 125 -3.82 26.90 -7.22
C GLU A 125 -4.02 28.29 -7.86
N THR A 126 -4.34 28.40 -9.17
CA THR A 126 -4.38 29.73 -9.84
C THR A 126 -5.75 30.31 -10.18
N ASP A 127 -6.85 29.63 -9.87
CA ASP A 127 -8.21 30.11 -10.21
C ASP A 127 -9.07 30.57 -9.01
N GLU A 128 -8.47 31.23 -8.00
CA GLU A 128 -9.23 32.10 -7.08
C GLU A 128 -8.48 33.39 -6.71
N ASN A 129 -8.28 34.31 -7.67
CA ASN A 129 -8.41 35.74 -7.35
C ASN A 129 -8.42 36.69 -8.56
N VAL A 130 -9.29 37.70 -8.43
CA VAL A 130 -9.37 39.01 -9.12
C VAL A 130 -10.42 39.14 -10.23
N SER A 131 -11.59 39.68 -9.86
CA SER A 131 -12.06 41.03 -10.25
C SER A 131 -13.53 41.25 -9.83
N ASN A 132 -14.03 42.36 -9.28
CA ASN A 132 -13.52 43.68 -8.91
C ASN A 132 -14.57 44.39 -8.03
N ASN A 133 -14.13 45.24 -7.10
CA ASN A 133 -14.96 46.31 -6.53
C ASN A 133 -14.65 47.64 -7.24
N SER A 134 -15.66 48.30 -7.83
CA SER A 134 -15.91 49.76 -7.69
C SER A 134 -17.10 50.24 -8.55
N SER A 135 -18.20 50.55 -7.85
CA SER A 135 -19.17 51.66 -8.01
C SER A 135 -19.24 52.49 -9.33
N ALA A 136 -20.44 52.56 -9.94
CA ALA A 136 -21.39 53.71 -9.90
C ALA A 136 -22.22 53.94 -11.20
N GLU A 137 -23.53 54.18 -11.01
CA GLU A 137 -24.53 54.92 -11.83
C GLU A 137 -25.23 54.29 -13.06
N ASN A 138 -26.48 53.85 -12.87
CA ASN A 138 -27.75 54.37 -13.47
C ASN A 138 -28.87 53.33 -13.24
N ALA A 139 -29.82 53.54 -12.32
CA ALA A 139 -31.06 54.31 -12.45
C ALA A 139 -32.27 53.48 -12.91
N GLU A 140 -33.39 53.74 -12.22
CA GLU A 140 -34.78 53.29 -12.43
C GLU A 140 -35.19 51.97 -11.75
N LYS A 141 -35.82 52.00 -10.56
CA LYS A 141 -37.19 52.43 -10.21
C LYS A 141 -38.19 51.28 -10.40
N TYR A 142 -38.67 50.71 -9.29
CA TYR A 142 -40.08 50.43 -8.99
C TYR A 142 -40.17 50.03 -7.52
N GLU A 143 -40.73 50.92 -6.71
CA GLU A 143 -41.25 50.62 -5.38
C GLU A 143 -42.49 49.73 -5.52
N ASN A 144 -42.70 48.81 -4.59
CA ASN A 144 -44.01 48.60 -3.96
C ASN A 144 -43.83 47.81 -2.66
N GLU A 145 -44.23 48.46 -1.58
CA GLU A 145 -44.42 47.89 -0.25
C GLU A 145 -45.64 46.94 -0.27
N ALA A 146 -45.50 45.77 0.33
CA ALA A 146 -46.61 45.09 1.00
C ALA A 146 -46.05 44.23 2.14
N GLN A 147 -46.45 44.58 3.35
CA GLN A 147 -46.35 43.77 4.56
C GLN A 147 -46.96 42.38 4.31
N ASP A 148 -46.43 41.33 4.94
CA ASP A 148 -47.16 40.49 5.91
C ASP A 148 -46.40 39.17 6.18
N SER A 149 -46.43 38.78 7.45
CA SER A 149 -45.95 37.57 8.11
C SER A 149 -45.89 36.26 7.30
N ARG A 150 -44.83 35.46 7.53
CA ARG A 150 -44.89 34.02 7.92
C ARG A 150 -43.52 33.36 8.05
N GLU A 151 -43.41 32.55 9.09
CA GLU A 151 -42.38 31.54 9.34
C GLU A 151 -42.31 30.52 8.20
N GLY A 152 -41.12 29.95 7.96
CA GLY A 152 -40.96 28.81 7.06
C GLY A 152 -39.51 28.57 6.69
N GLU A 153 -38.89 27.60 7.37
CA GLU A 153 -37.63 26.96 7.04
C GLU A 153 -37.60 26.54 5.56
N SER A 154 -36.46 26.73 4.90
CA SER A 154 -36.17 26.07 3.62
C SER A 154 -34.69 25.76 3.51
N ASP A 155 -34.37 24.50 3.80
CA ASP A 155 -33.55 23.62 2.98
C ASP A 155 -32.25 24.19 2.40
N ASP A 156 -31.25 24.39 3.26
CA ASP A 156 -29.86 24.24 2.85
C ASP A 156 -29.49 22.74 2.89
N GLU A 157 -30.06 21.95 1.97
CA GLU A 157 -29.44 20.69 1.54
C GLU A 157 -28.17 21.05 0.78
N ILE A 158 -27.11 21.37 1.53
CA ILE A 158 -25.75 21.33 0.99
C ILE A 158 -25.53 19.87 0.58
N GLU A 159 -25.54 19.66 -0.73
CA GLU A 159 -25.12 18.46 -1.43
C GLU A 159 -23.98 17.78 -0.70
N ASN A 160 -24.32 16.83 0.17
CA ASN A 160 -23.41 15.80 0.60
C ASN A 160 -23.35 14.81 -0.57
N LEU A 161 -22.81 15.28 -1.70
CA LEU A 161 -22.44 14.40 -2.79
C LEU A 161 -21.56 13.33 -2.15
N PRO A 162 -21.90 12.03 -2.27
CA PRO A 162 -20.96 11.01 -1.90
C PRO A 162 -19.71 11.31 -2.72
N LYS A 163 -18.61 11.70 -2.06
CA LYS A 163 -17.29 11.68 -2.67
C LYS A 163 -17.22 10.30 -3.32
N GLU A 164 -17.27 10.26 -4.64
CA GLU A 164 -17.03 9.03 -5.38
C GLU A 164 -15.77 8.48 -4.74
N LYS A 165 -15.82 7.25 -4.19
CA LYS A 165 -14.67 6.67 -3.51
C LYS A 165 -13.51 6.84 -4.47
N GLU A 166 -12.60 7.77 -4.13
CA GLU A 166 -11.41 8.01 -4.93
C GLU A 166 -10.81 6.64 -5.13
N LYS A 167 -10.60 6.31 -6.39
CA LYS A 167 -10.14 4.99 -6.78
C LYS A 167 -8.82 4.78 -6.02
N ASP A 168 -8.84 3.91 -4.99
CA ASP A 168 -7.69 3.68 -4.11
C ASP A 168 -6.43 3.59 -4.96
N GLU A 169 -5.54 4.59 -4.85
CA GLU A 169 -4.33 4.66 -5.66
C GLU A 169 -3.54 3.38 -5.42
N SER A 170 -3.24 2.64 -6.49
CA SER A 170 -2.66 1.29 -6.41
C SER A 170 -1.14 1.30 -6.58
N ARG A 171 -0.58 2.42 -7.01
CA ARG A 171 0.86 2.65 -7.18
C ARG A 171 1.44 3.15 -5.86
N PHE A 172 2.32 2.35 -5.25
CA PHE A 172 2.96 2.63 -3.97
C PHE A 172 3.53 4.04 -3.86
N LEU A 173 4.24 4.53 -4.87
CA LEU A 173 4.86 5.87 -4.83
C LEU A 173 3.85 7.00 -4.64
N PHE A 174 2.63 6.83 -5.14
CA PHE A 174 1.61 7.87 -5.25
C PHE A 174 0.51 7.75 -4.18
N GLN A 175 0.58 6.71 -3.34
CA GLN A 175 -0.30 6.58 -2.19
C GLN A 175 0.03 7.62 -1.12
N GLU A 176 -1.00 8.08 -0.40
CA GLU A 176 -0.86 8.83 0.85
C GLU A 176 -0.06 8.00 1.86
N TYR A 177 0.91 8.62 2.52
CA TYR A 177 1.78 7.92 3.42
C TYR A 177 1.05 7.56 4.71
N LEU A 178 1.15 6.28 5.13
CA LEU A 178 0.32 5.75 6.23
C LEU A 178 0.60 6.45 7.57
N MET A 179 1.85 6.92 7.76
CA MET A 179 2.25 7.60 9.00
C MET A 179 1.98 9.10 8.96
N ASP A 180 1.79 9.67 7.77
CA ASP A 180 1.56 11.09 7.55
C ASP A 180 0.74 11.28 6.26
N PRO A 181 -0.61 11.24 6.35
CA PRO A 181 -1.49 11.28 5.18
C PRO A 181 -1.42 12.58 4.37
N ASP A 182 -0.83 13.65 4.91
CA ASP A 182 -0.64 14.92 4.21
C ASP A 182 0.50 14.85 3.17
N THR A 183 1.24 13.73 3.13
CA THR A 183 2.37 13.52 2.21
C THR A 183 2.19 12.24 1.40
N LYS A 184 2.78 12.22 0.20
CA LYS A 184 2.86 10.99 -0.61
C LYS A 184 4.11 10.19 -0.29
N VAL A 185 4.07 8.89 -0.56
CA VAL A 185 5.22 7.99 -0.32
C VAL A 185 6.49 8.45 -1.07
N TYR A 186 6.37 8.95 -2.30
CA TYR A 186 7.55 9.41 -3.05
C TYR A 186 8.27 10.58 -2.39
N GLU A 187 7.55 11.44 -1.67
CA GLU A 187 8.11 12.62 -0.98
C GLU A 187 9.00 12.15 0.16
N ILE A 188 8.46 11.27 1.02
CA ILE A 188 9.19 10.65 2.12
C ILE A 188 10.44 9.91 1.62
N LEU A 189 10.33 9.19 0.50
CA LEU A 189 11.48 8.50 -0.09
C LEU A 189 12.55 9.48 -0.58
N THR A 190 12.13 10.57 -1.23
CA THR A 190 13.03 11.60 -1.77
C THR A 190 13.77 12.32 -0.66
N GLU A 191 13.06 12.76 0.39
CA GLU A 191 13.64 13.40 1.57
C GLU A 191 14.70 12.53 2.26
N ASN A 192 14.48 11.21 2.27
CA ASN A 192 15.39 10.27 2.90
C ASN A 192 16.47 9.73 1.96
N ASN A 193 16.59 10.25 0.72
CA ASN A 193 17.51 9.76 -0.32
C ASN A 193 17.38 8.24 -0.56
N MET A 194 16.14 7.75 -0.51
CA MET A 194 15.78 6.36 -0.67
C MET A 194 15.10 6.12 -2.02
N LYS A 195 15.39 4.98 -2.62
CA LYS A 195 14.69 4.49 -3.82
C LYS A 195 14.24 3.06 -3.59
N VAL A 196 12.94 2.83 -3.67
CA VAL A 196 12.36 1.48 -3.59
C VAL A 196 12.45 0.84 -4.96
N MET A 197 12.98 -0.38 -4.99
CA MET A 197 13.24 -1.14 -6.21
C MET A 197 12.24 -2.28 -6.38
N ASP A 198 11.80 -2.88 -5.27
CA ASP A 198 10.81 -3.95 -5.26
C ASP A 198 10.12 -4.01 -3.89
N PHE A 199 8.91 -4.58 -3.85
CA PHE A 199 8.29 -4.99 -2.61
C PHE A 199 7.43 -6.23 -2.82
N VAL A 200 7.22 -6.98 -1.75
CA VAL A 200 6.19 -8.02 -1.71
C VAL A 200 5.37 -7.91 -0.45
N ARG A 201 4.09 -8.21 -0.58
CA ARG A 201 3.13 -8.36 0.50
C ARG A 201 2.61 -9.80 0.51
N PHE A 202 2.51 -10.38 1.71
CA PHE A 202 1.88 -11.67 1.98
C PHE A 202 0.70 -11.46 2.92
N GLU A 203 -0.35 -12.23 2.68
CA GLU A 203 -1.51 -12.33 3.55
C GLU A 203 -1.93 -13.80 3.68
N VAL A 204 -2.09 -14.25 4.92
CA VAL A 204 -2.59 -15.60 5.18
C VAL A 204 -3.99 -15.73 4.59
N GLY A 205 -4.15 -16.66 3.65
CA GLY A 205 -5.42 -16.89 2.97
C GLY A 205 -5.63 -16.06 1.71
N GLU A 206 -4.65 -15.28 1.24
CA GLU A 206 -4.76 -14.56 -0.03
C GLU A 206 -4.99 -15.51 -1.21
N GLU A 207 -5.72 -15.07 -2.23
CA GLU A 207 -5.90 -15.83 -3.47
C GLU A 207 -4.67 -15.64 -4.36
N LEU A 208 -4.11 -16.75 -4.86
CA LEU A 208 -2.98 -16.70 -5.78
C LEU A 208 -3.50 -16.86 -7.21
N PRO A 209 -2.93 -16.15 -8.21
CA PRO A 209 -3.39 -16.22 -9.61
C PRO A 209 -3.38 -17.64 -10.20
N GLU A 210 -2.51 -18.52 -9.69
CA GLU A 210 -2.39 -19.91 -10.14
C GLU A 210 -3.51 -20.81 -9.57
N GLU A 211 -4.23 -20.39 -8.52
CA GLU A 211 -5.32 -21.15 -7.90
C GLU A 211 -6.69 -20.83 -8.53
N SER A 212 -6.89 -19.61 -9.06
CA SER A 212 -8.18 -19.20 -9.68
C SER A 212 -8.49 -19.93 -11.00
N GLU A 213 -7.47 -20.38 -11.74
CA GLU A 213 -7.67 -21.11 -13.01
C GLU A 213 -8.09 -22.58 -12.80
N ALA A 214 -7.89 -23.13 -11.60
CA ALA A 214 -8.24 -24.51 -11.29
C ALA A 214 -9.73 -24.67 -11.00
N ASP A 215 -10.37 -23.68 -10.37
CA ASP A 215 -11.77 -23.72 -9.99
C ASP A 215 -12.73 -23.46 -11.16
N ASP A 216 -12.31 -22.64 -12.15
CA ASP A 216 -13.11 -22.38 -13.37
C ASP A 216 -13.23 -23.59 -14.30
N LYS A 217 -12.33 -24.58 -14.19
CA LYS A 217 -12.42 -25.83 -14.98
C LYS A 217 -13.36 -26.86 -14.35
N VAL A 218 -13.66 -26.75 -13.06
CA VAL A 218 -14.58 -27.67 -12.37
C VAL A 218 -16.04 -27.24 -12.58
N SER A 219 -16.31 -25.93 -12.67
CA SER A 219 -17.65 -25.39 -12.92
C SER A 219 -18.12 -25.51 -14.38
N ALA A 220 -17.19 -25.53 -15.35
CA ALA A 220 -17.51 -25.70 -16.77
C ALA A 220 -17.74 -27.18 -17.20
N SER A 221 -17.59 -28.14 -16.28
CA SER A 221 -17.67 -29.58 -16.56
C SER A 221 -18.87 -30.28 -15.91
N SER A 222 -19.82 -29.53 -15.33
CA SER A 222 -21.03 -30.07 -14.68
C SER A 222 -22.30 -29.79 -15.47
#